data_AF-A0A226N353-F1
#
_entry.id   AF-A0A226N353-F1
#
_cell.length_a   1.000
_cell.length_b   1.000
_cell.length_c   1.000
_cell.angle_alpha   90.00
_cell.angle_beta   90.00
_cell.angle_gamma   90.00
#
_symmetry.space_group_name_H-M   'P 1'
#
loop_
_entity.id
_entity.type
_entity.pdbx_description
1 polymer ?
#
loop_
_entity_poly.entity_id
_entity_poly.type
_entity_poly.pdbx_seq_one_letter_code
_entity_poly.pdbx_strand_id
1 'polypeptide(L)'
;MILDCCAQQRTYEKFFGLLAGRFCMLKKEYMESFEAIFKEQYDTIHRLETNKLRNVAKMFAHLLYTDSIPWSVLECIILSEETTTSSSRIFVKIFFQELSEYMGLPNLNARLKDETLQPFFEGLLPRDNPRNTRFAINFFTSIGLGGLTDELREHLKNAPKMIMTQKQDVESSDSSSSSETDSSDSDSDSSSSSSESSSSSDSSSSSSNSSDS
;
A
#
# COMPACT_ATOMS: atom_id res chain seq x y z
N MET A 1 0.87 28.96 -1.92
CA MET A 1 1.62 29.79 -0.95
C MET A 1 1.67 29.20 0.47
N ILE A 2 0.55 28.96 1.18
CA ILE A 2 0.60 28.36 2.55
C ILE A 2 1.30 26.99 2.52
N LEU A 3 0.92 26.15 1.57
CA LEU A 3 1.51 24.82 1.40
C LEU A 3 3.01 24.90 1.08
N ASP A 4 3.41 25.79 0.17
CA ASP A 4 4.82 25.94 -0.22
C ASP A 4 5.70 26.37 0.95
N CYS A 5 5.21 27.31 1.78
CA CYS A 5 5.90 27.70 3.01
C CYS A 5 6.01 26.51 3.98
N CYS A 6 4.95 25.72 4.16
CA CYS A 6 4.97 24.52 5.00
C CYS A 6 5.99 23.50 4.48
N ALA A 7 6.02 23.28 3.17
CA ALA A 7 6.91 22.32 2.52
C ALA A 7 8.39 22.73 2.65
N GLN A 8 8.70 24.03 2.61
CA GLN A 8 10.08 24.53 2.67
C GLN A 8 10.67 24.56 4.08
N GLN A 9 9.85 24.42 5.13
CA GLN A 9 10.32 24.44 6.51
C GLN A 9 11.14 23.18 6.85
N ARG A 10 12.18 23.31 7.68
CA ARG A 10 13.01 22.16 8.09
C ARG A 10 12.22 21.07 8.82
N THR A 11 11.22 21.48 9.60
CA THR A 11 10.36 20.59 10.39
C THR A 11 8.92 21.05 10.27
N TYR A 12 7.99 20.10 10.25
CA TYR A 12 6.56 20.40 10.23
C TYR A 12 6.14 21.16 11.50
N GLU A 13 5.54 22.32 11.31
CA GLU A 13 4.93 23.11 12.37
C GLU A 13 3.40 23.00 12.29
N LYS A 14 2.77 22.64 13.42
CA LYS A 14 1.31 22.48 13.52
C LYS A 14 0.56 23.77 13.15
N PHE A 15 1.22 24.92 13.24
CA PHE A 15 0.70 26.21 12.82
C PHE A 15 0.12 26.18 11.40
N PHE A 16 0.78 25.53 10.44
CA PHE A 16 0.30 25.47 9.06
C PHE A 16 -0.98 24.63 8.91
N GLY A 17 -1.09 23.52 9.64
CA GLY A 17 -2.31 22.72 9.69
C GLY A 17 -3.49 23.49 10.28
N LEU A 18 -3.27 24.18 11.39
CA LEU A 18 -4.29 25.01 12.04
C LEU A 18 -4.74 26.19 11.16
N LEU A 19 -3.78 26.87 10.53
CA LEU A 19 -4.04 27.98 9.63
C LEU A 19 -4.86 27.53 8.41
N ALA A 20 -4.43 26.46 7.75
CA ALA A 20 -5.13 25.91 6.59
C ALA A 20 -6.52 25.37 6.96
N GLY A 21 -6.65 24.67 8.09
CA GLY A 21 -7.94 24.19 8.58
C GLY A 21 -8.89 25.35 8.83
N ARG A 22 -8.39 26.44 9.43
CA ARG A 22 -9.19 27.66 9.62
C ARG A 22 -9.69 28.24 8.31
N PHE A 23 -8.86 28.29 7.25
CA PHE A 23 -9.30 28.74 5.93
C PHE A 23 -10.38 27.84 5.33
N CYS A 24 -10.21 26.51 5.42
CA CYS A 24 -11.19 25.55 4.91
C CYS A 24 -12.56 25.72 5.59
N MET A 25 -12.56 25.94 6.91
CA MET A 25 -13.80 26.15 7.68
C MET A 25 -14.43 27.53 7.48
N LEU A 26 -13.67 28.53 7.02
CA LEU A 26 -14.18 29.89 6.81
C LEU A 26 -15.05 29.97 5.56
N LYS A 27 -14.60 29.37 4.46
CA LYS A 27 -15.34 29.38 3.19
C LYS A 27 -15.05 28.12 2.37
N LYS A 28 -16.09 27.63 1.70
CA LYS A 28 -16.04 26.45 0.83
C LYS A 28 -15.03 26.58 -0.31
N GLU A 29 -14.82 27.79 -0.84
CA GLU A 29 -13.85 28.06 -1.91
C GLU A 29 -12.41 27.66 -1.53
N TYR A 30 -12.03 27.84 -0.26
CA TYR A 30 -10.71 27.45 0.23
C TYR A 30 -10.59 25.94 0.39
N MET A 31 -11.64 25.29 0.89
CA MET A 31 -11.69 23.82 1.01
C MET A 31 -11.51 23.16 -0.35
N GLU A 32 -12.31 23.57 -1.36
CA GLU A 32 -12.20 23.06 -2.74
C GLU A 32 -10.81 23.33 -3.35
N SER A 33 -10.22 24.48 -3.03
CA SER A 33 -8.84 24.79 -3.44
C SER A 33 -7.82 23.84 -2.81
N PHE A 34 -7.93 23.54 -1.52
CA PHE A 34 -7.02 22.60 -0.86
C PHE A 34 -7.22 21.15 -1.33
N GLU A 35 -8.44 20.74 -1.70
CA GLU A 35 -8.70 19.45 -2.34
C GLU A 35 -7.99 19.34 -3.70
N ALA A 36 -8.11 20.38 -4.53
CA ALA A 36 -7.43 20.42 -5.83
C ALA A 36 -5.90 20.38 -5.66
N ILE A 37 -5.37 21.16 -4.70
CA ILE A 37 -3.94 21.16 -4.37
C ILE A 37 -3.50 19.78 -3.87
N PHE A 38 -4.31 19.06 -3.08
CA PHE A 38 -3.95 17.70 -2.66
C PHE A 38 -3.73 16.78 -3.85
N LYS A 39 -4.64 16.80 -4.83
CA LYS A 39 -4.54 15.98 -6.04
C LYS A 39 -3.30 16.35 -6.86
N GLU A 40 -3.09 17.64 -7.15
CA GLU A 40 -1.93 18.13 -7.90
C GLU A 40 -0.60 17.78 -7.21
N GLN A 41 -0.56 17.91 -5.89
CA GLN A 41 0.62 17.56 -5.11
C GLN A 41 0.88 16.06 -5.13
N TYR A 42 -0.18 15.23 -5.01
CA TYR A 42 -0.06 13.78 -5.08
C TYR A 42 0.49 13.32 -6.45
N ASP A 43 0.01 13.90 -7.55
CA ASP A 43 0.46 13.55 -8.90
C ASP A 43 1.95 13.89 -9.12
N THR A 44 2.44 14.96 -8.50
CA THR A 44 3.82 15.46 -8.65
C THR A 44 4.77 15.08 -7.51
N ILE A 45 4.36 14.22 -6.56
CA ILE A 45 5.18 13.83 -5.38
C ILE A 45 6.55 13.24 -5.72
N HIS A 46 6.69 12.59 -6.87
CA HIS A 46 7.95 12.00 -7.30
C HIS A 46 9.05 13.07 -7.50
N ARG A 47 8.69 14.35 -7.66
CA ARG A 47 9.61 15.49 -7.78
C ARG A 47 9.99 16.11 -6.44
N LEU A 48 9.29 15.77 -5.37
CA LEU A 48 9.50 16.36 -4.06
C LEU A 48 10.58 15.62 -3.27
N GLU A 49 11.44 16.40 -2.63
CA GLU A 49 12.40 15.94 -1.63
C GLU A 49 11.68 15.30 -0.41
N THR A 50 12.35 14.36 0.26
CA THR A 50 11.84 13.63 1.43
C THR A 50 11.35 14.52 2.58
N ASN A 51 12.02 15.64 2.86
CA ASN A 51 11.57 16.59 3.89
C ASN A 51 10.26 17.29 3.49
N LYS A 52 10.14 17.68 2.22
CA LYS A 52 8.91 18.29 1.68
C LYS A 52 7.75 17.30 1.75
N LEU A 53 7.98 16.05 1.35
CA LEU A 53 6.99 14.98 1.46
C LEU A 53 6.51 14.82 2.90
N ARG A 54 7.42 14.84 3.88
CA ARG A 54 7.08 14.73 5.29
C ARG A 54 6.17 15.86 5.76
N ASN A 55 6.51 17.11 5.45
CA ASN A 55 5.73 18.26 5.92
C ASN A 55 4.35 18.31 5.24
N VAL A 56 4.31 18.08 3.92
CA VAL A 56 3.05 18.07 3.15
C VAL A 56 2.14 16.94 3.64
N ALA A 57 2.68 15.74 3.87
CA ALA A 57 1.91 14.61 4.41
C ALA A 57 1.31 14.95 5.79
N LYS A 58 2.12 15.50 6.71
CA LYS A 58 1.65 15.89 8.05
C LYS A 58 0.60 17.00 8.01
N MET A 59 0.75 17.96 7.09
CA MET A 59 -0.23 19.03 6.90
C MET A 59 -1.58 18.49 6.44
N PHE A 60 -1.61 17.63 5.41
CA PHE A 60 -2.87 17.07 4.93
C PHE A 60 -3.49 16.06 5.90
N ALA A 61 -2.67 15.29 6.62
CA ALA A 61 -3.17 14.45 7.72
C ALA A 61 -3.87 15.31 8.79
N HIS A 62 -3.33 16.50 9.09
CA HIS A 62 -3.96 17.47 9.99
C HIS A 62 -5.33 17.94 9.49
N LEU A 63 -5.43 18.27 8.20
CA LEU A 63 -6.68 18.73 7.62
C LEU A 63 -7.77 17.65 7.62
N LEU A 64 -7.39 16.37 7.47
CA LEU A 64 -8.34 15.26 7.53
C LEU A 64 -8.80 14.92 8.93
N TYR A 65 -7.89 14.81 9.93
CA TYR A 65 -8.34 14.44 11.27
C TYR A 65 -9.16 15.56 11.94
N THR A 66 -8.99 16.81 11.50
CA THR A 66 -9.80 17.96 11.95
C THR A 66 -11.09 18.11 11.16
N ASP A 67 -11.40 17.19 10.24
CA ASP A 67 -12.56 17.25 9.34
C ASP A 67 -12.65 18.60 8.56
N SER A 68 -11.50 19.20 8.24
CA SER A 68 -11.42 20.45 7.46
C SER A 68 -11.57 20.22 5.95
N ILE A 69 -11.27 19.01 5.47
CA ILE A 69 -11.33 18.58 4.07
C ILE A 69 -12.06 17.22 4.03
N PRO A 70 -12.89 16.96 3.01
CA PRO A 70 -13.54 15.67 2.87
C PRO A 70 -12.55 14.55 2.56
N TRP A 71 -12.87 13.35 3.03
CA TRP A 71 -12.06 12.15 2.82
C TRP A 71 -12.03 11.66 1.36
N SER A 72 -12.88 12.22 0.49
CA SER A 72 -12.90 11.97 -0.95
C SER A 72 -11.58 12.32 -1.64
N VAL A 73 -10.73 13.17 -1.04
CA VAL A 73 -9.40 13.47 -1.59
C VAL A 73 -8.50 12.25 -1.69
N LEU A 74 -8.75 11.20 -0.89
CA LEU A 74 -7.95 9.97 -0.90
C LEU A 74 -8.16 9.10 -2.14
N GLU A 75 -9.17 9.38 -2.95
CA GLU A 75 -9.47 8.67 -4.20
C GLU A 75 -8.30 8.68 -5.19
N CYS A 76 -7.48 9.74 -5.21
CA CYS A 76 -6.31 9.81 -6.10
C CYS A 76 -5.17 8.86 -5.68
N ILE A 77 -5.22 8.30 -4.48
CA ILE A 77 -4.16 7.41 -3.97
C ILE A 77 -4.45 5.98 -4.39
N ILE A 78 -3.65 5.49 -5.34
CA ILE A 78 -3.69 4.11 -5.80
C ILE A 78 -2.45 3.36 -5.29
N LEU A 79 -2.68 2.33 -4.48
CA LEU A 79 -1.67 1.41 -3.98
C LEU A 79 -1.58 0.18 -4.90
N SER A 80 -0.64 0.20 -5.83
CA SER A 80 -0.31 -0.94 -6.69
C SER A 80 1.20 -1.12 -6.82
N GLU A 81 1.63 -2.33 -7.18
CA GLU A 81 3.06 -2.62 -7.38
C GLU A 81 3.67 -1.78 -8.52
N GLU A 82 2.88 -1.50 -9.56
CA GLU A 82 3.32 -0.87 -10.81
C GLU A 82 3.26 0.66 -10.75
N THR A 83 2.22 1.23 -10.13
CA THR A 83 1.98 2.69 -10.15
C THR A 83 2.56 3.41 -8.92
N THR A 84 2.79 2.71 -7.80
CA THR A 84 3.24 3.34 -6.56
C THR A 84 4.76 3.48 -6.50
N THR A 85 5.24 4.70 -6.75
CA THR A 85 6.66 5.08 -6.65
C THR A 85 7.19 5.06 -5.20
N SER A 86 8.51 5.09 -5.02
CA SER A 86 9.15 5.20 -3.70
C SER A 86 8.70 6.45 -2.93
N SER A 87 8.60 7.60 -3.60
CA SER A 87 8.09 8.84 -3.00
C SER A 87 6.63 8.71 -2.55
N SER A 88 5.78 8.06 -3.35
CA SER A 88 4.39 7.75 -2.99
C SER A 88 4.33 6.88 -1.73
N ARG A 89 5.16 5.85 -1.64
CA ARG A 89 5.22 4.98 -0.45
C ARG A 89 5.62 5.75 0.81
N ILE A 90 6.62 6.62 0.71
CA ILE A 90 7.07 7.46 1.84
C ILE A 90 5.97 8.44 2.26
N PHE A 91 5.31 9.07 1.29
CA PHE A 91 4.21 9.99 1.55
C PHE A 91 3.07 9.30 2.30
N VAL A 92 2.52 8.23 1.74
CA VAL A 92 1.39 7.48 2.32
C VAL A 92 1.77 6.89 3.68
N LYS A 93 3.01 6.41 3.85
CA LYS A 93 3.54 5.98 5.15
C LYS A 93 3.45 7.07 6.21
N ILE A 94 4.04 8.24 5.94
CA ILE A 94 4.08 9.34 6.92
C ILE A 94 2.66 9.85 7.19
N PHE A 95 1.85 9.95 6.15
CA PHE A 95 0.47 10.42 6.20
C PHE A 95 -0.40 9.56 7.13
N PHE A 96 -0.44 8.25 6.91
CA PHE A 96 -1.26 7.36 7.75
C PHE A 96 -0.67 7.16 9.16
N GLN A 97 0.65 7.23 9.33
CA GLN A 97 1.25 7.22 10.67
C GLN A 97 0.79 8.44 11.47
N GLU A 98 0.87 9.64 10.91
CA GLU A 98 0.39 10.87 11.56
C GLU A 98 -1.10 10.75 11.89
N LEU A 99 -1.93 10.30 10.93
CA LEU A 99 -3.37 10.15 11.12
C LEU A 99 -3.69 9.17 12.27
N SER A 100 -3.00 8.03 12.31
CA SER A 100 -3.15 7.04 13.37
C SER A 100 -2.69 7.55 14.75
N GLU A 101 -1.72 8.46 14.80
CA GLU A 101 -1.21 9.06 16.04
C GLU A 101 -2.23 10.04 16.64
N TYR A 102 -2.96 10.80 15.81
CA TYR A 102 -3.97 11.76 16.29
C TYR A 102 -5.35 11.14 16.55
N MET A 103 -5.85 10.32 15.63
CA MET A 103 -7.19 9.72 15.77
C MET A 103 -7.16 8.45 16.63
N GLY A 104 -6.02 7.76 16.66
CA GLY A 104 -5.93 6.39 17.14
C GLY A 104 -6.34 5.38 16.06
N LEU A 105 -5.71 4.21 16.10
CA LEU A 105 -6.01 3.10 15.20
C LEU A 105 -7.50 2.67 15.17
N PRO A 106 -8.24 2.57 16.30
CA PRO A 106 -9.63 2.11 16.24
C PRO A 106 -10.57 3.12 15.56
N ASN A 107 -10.38 4.42 15.83
CA ASN A 107 -11.21 5.47 15.21
C ASN A 107 -10.91 5.61 13.72
N LEU A 108 -9.64 5.48 13.33
CA LEU A 108 -9.25 5.44 11.92
C LEU A 108 -9.87 4.24 11.21
N ASN A 109 -9.86 3.05 11.83
CA ASN A 109 -10.48 1.87 11.26
C ASN A 109 -12.00 2.04 11.10
N ALA A 110 -12.67 2.64 12.10
CA ALA A 110 -14.10 2.94 12.01
C ALA A 110 -14.43 3.88 10.85
N ARG A 111 -13.61 4.91 10.61
CA ARG A 111 -13.78 5.83 9.47
C ARG A 111 -13.51 5.17 8.12
N LEU A 112 -12.50 4.32 8.03
CA LEU A 112 -12.19 3.60 6.78
C LEU A 112 -13.24 2.53 6.42
N LYS A 113 -14.01 2.05 7.41
CA LYS A 113 -15.11 1.09 7.22
C LYS A 113 -16.46 1.73 6.89
N ASP A 114 -16.55 3.05 6.89
CA ASP A 114 -17.79 3.76 6.53
C ASP A 114 -18.19 3.46 5.08
N GLU A 115 -19.36 2.87 4.89
CA GLU A 115 -19.89 2.47 3.57
C GLU A 115 -19.98 3.64 2.59
N THR A 116 -20.22 4.86 3.09
CA THR A 116 -20.33 6.06 2.25
C THR A 116 -18.99 6.50 1.66
N LEU A 117 -17.88 6.12 2.30
CA LEU A 117 -16.53 6.52 1.92
C LEU A 117 -15.75 5.41 1.19
N GLN A 118 -16.24 4.17 1.22
CA GLN A 118 -15.61 3.04 0.54
C GLN A 118 -15.21 3.29 -0.93
N PRO A 119 -16.01 3.93 -1.80
CA PRO A 119 -15.60 4.16 -3.19
C PRO A 119 -14.33 5.01 -3.30
N PHE A 120 -14.11 5.94 -2.37
CA PHE A 120 -12.89 6.77 -2.34
C PHE A 120 -11.66 6.03 -1.81
N PHE A 121 -11.85 4.84 -1.22
CA PHE A 121 -10.78 4.01 -0.66
C PHE A 121 -10.46 2.79 -1.53
N GLU A 122 -11.11 2.61 -2.68
CA GLU A 122 -10.83 1.49 -3.60
C GLU A 122 -9.36 1.45 -4.02
N GLY A 123 -8.75 2.61 -4.28
CA GLY A 123 -7.32 2.72 -4.59
C GLY A 123 -6.40 2.37 -3.41
N LEU A 124 -6.84 2.62 -2.17
CA LEU A 124 -6.07 2.37 -0.95
C LEU A 124 -6.19 0.90 -0.47
N LEU A 125 -7.38 0.32 -0.61
CA LEU A 125 -7.73 -1.02 -0.16
C LEU A 125 -8.27 -1.84 -1.34
N PRO A 126 -7.43 -2.10 -2.37
CA PRO A 126 -7.87 -2.74 -3.60
C PRO A 126 -8.35 -4.18 -3.33
N ARG A 127 -9.58 -4.48 -3.79
CA ARG A 127 -10.21 -5.81 -3.69
C ARG A 127 -10.22 -6.58 -5.01
N ASP A 128 -9.80 -5.95 -6.11
CA ASP A 128 -9.97 -6.50 -7.46
C ASP A 128 -8.96 -7.60 -7.78
N ASN A 129 -7.67 -7.31 -7.55
CA ASN A 129 -6.57 -8.20 -7.91
C ASN A 129 -5.85 -8.70 -6.65
N PRO A 130 -5.73 -10.03 -6.44
CA PRO A 130 -5.06 -10.58 -5.27
C PRO A 130 -3.60 -10.11 -5.13
N ARG A 131 -2.92 -9.71 -6.21
CA ARG A 131 -1.57 -9.13 -6.15
C ARG A 131 -1.59 -7.75 -5.48
N ASN A 132 -2.50 -6.87 -5.89
CA ASN A 132 -2.65 -5.53 -5.31
C ASN A 132 -3.15 -5.60 -3.86
N THR A 133 -4.07 -6.53 -3.56
CA THR A 133 -4.53 -6.76 -2.18
C THR A 133 -3.37 -7.20 -1.27
N ARG A 134 -2.51 -8.12 -1.72
CA ARG A 134 -1.30 -8.52 -0.97
C ARG A 134 -0.34 -7.35 -0.79
N PHE A 135 -0.14 -6.54 -1.83
CA PHE A 135 0.70 -5.35 -1.76
C PHE A 135 0.21 -4.38 -0.69
N ALA A 136 -1.10 -4.07 -0.67
CA ALA A 136 -1.69 -3.19 0.33
C ALA A 136 -1.54 -3.73 1.76
N ILE A 137 -1.81 -5.04 1.97
CA ILE A 137 -1.62 -5.70 3.28
C ILE A 137 -0.15 -5.58 3.73
N ASN A 138 0.81 -5.92 2.86
CA ASN A 138 2.24 -5.86 3.17
C ASN A 138 2.70 -4.42 3.43
N PHE A 139 2.15 -3.46 2.69
CA PHE A 139 2.46 -2.05 2.86
C PHE A 139 2.00 -1.54 4.23
N PHE A 140 0.72 -1.68 4.59
CA PHE A 140 0.21 -1.21 5.88
C PHE A 140 0.81 -1.97 7.08
N THR A 141 1.10 -3.26 6.93
CA THR A 141 1.82 -4.02 7.97
C THR A 141 3.26 -3.53 8.16
N SER A 142 3.99 -3.21 7.07
CA SER A 142 5.34 -2.66 7.16
C SER A 142 5.40 -1.26 7.82
N ILE A 143 4.28 -0.52 7.79
CA ILE A 143 4.15 0.79 8.41
C ILE A 143 3.78 0.69 9.91
N GLY A 144 3.32 -0.48 10.35
CA GLY A 144 2.82 -0.72 11.71
C GLY A 144 1.30 -0.53 11.86
N LEU A 145 0.56 -0.43 10.75
CA LEU A 145 -0.89 -0.19 10.72
C LEU A 145 -1.67 -1.42 10.21
N GLY A 146 -1.19 -2.62 10.53
CA GLY A 146 -1.75 -3.87 10.03
C GLY A 146 -3.24 -4.09 10.35
N GLY A 147 -3.73 -3.52 11.46
CA GLY A 147 -5.14 -3.64 11.87
C GLY A 147 -6.14 -2.91 10.98
N LEU A 148 -5.67 -2.07 10.04
CA LEU A 148 -6.53 -1.47 9.01
C LEU A 148 -6.86 -2.45 7.87
N THR A 149 -6.11 -3.55 7.77
CA THR A 149 -6.19 -4.49 6.63
C THR A 149 -6.82 -5.83 6.98
N ASP A 150 -7.46 -5.96 8.15
CA ASP A 150 -8.05 -7.23 8.59
C ASP A 150 -9.13 -7.74 7.64
N GLU A 151 -9.99 -6.85 7.12
CA GLU A 151 -11.01 -7.21 6.13
C GLU A 151 -10.39 -7.66 4.80
N LEU A 152 -9.33 -7.01 4.33
CA LEU A 152 -8.60 -7.43 3.13
C LEU A 152 -7.97 -8.82 3.30
N ARG A 153 -7.51 -9.15 4.51
CA ARG A 153 -6.97 -10.48 4.82
C ARG A 153 -8.05 -11.55 4.78
N GLU A 154 -9.25 -11.25 5.27
CA GLU A 154 -10.41 -12.14 5.19
C GLU A 154 -10.85 -12.33 3.73
N HIS A 155 -10.89 -11.25 2.94
CA HIS A 155 -11.20 -11.30 1.52
C HIS A 155 -10.21 -12.17 0.75
N LEU A 156 -8.90 -12.05 1.03
CA LEU A 156 -7.88 -12.90 0.41
C LEU A 156 -8.01 -14.37 0.84
N LYS A 157 -8.39 -14.66 2.08
CA LYS A 157 -8.68 -16.03 2.55
C LYS A 157 -9.92 -16.64 1.88
N ASN A 158 -10.90 -15.81 1.52
CA ASN A 158 -12.13 -16.23 0.85
C ASN A 158 -12.00 -16.28 -0.69
N ALA A 159 -11.06 -15.54 -1.27
CA ALA A 159 -10.77 -15.54 -2.71
C ALA A 159 -10.53 -16.95 -3.31
N PRO A 160 -9.75 -17.87 -2.70
CA PRO A 160 -9.61 -19.23 -3.23
C PRO A 160 -10.92 -20.05 -3.16
N LYS A 161 -11.84 -19.73 -2.23
CA LYS A 161 -13.15 -20.37 -2.16
C LYS A 161 -14.09 -19.87 -3.25
N MET A 162 -14.08 -18.57 -3.53
CA MET A 162 -14.87 -17.99 -4.62
C MET A 162 -14.40 -18.45 -6.00
N ILE A 163 -13.10 -18.64 -6.23
CA ILE A 163 -12.58 -19.19 -7.49
C ILE A 163 -13.00 -20.66 -7.67
N MET A 164 -13.08 -21.44 -6.59
CA MET A 164 -13.57 -22.82 -6.62
C MET A 164 -15.08 -22.89 -6.88
N THR A 165 -15.88 -22.02 -6.26
CA THR A 165 -17.33 -21.93 -6.51
C THR A 165 -17.63 -21.43 -7.92
N GLN A 166 -16.90 -20.42 -8.39
CA GLN A 166 -17.10 -19.86 -9.73
C GLN A 166 -16.67 -20.85 -10.83
N LYS A 167 -15.72 -21.77 -10.55
CA LYS A 167 -15.37 -22.87 -11.47
C LYS A 167 -16.40 -24.01 -11.45
N GLN A 168 -17.07 -24.26 -10.32
CA GLN A 168 -18.15 -25.24 -10.20
C GLN A 168 -19.48 -24.78 -10.84
N ASP A 169 -19.75 -23.47 -10.87
CA ASP A 169 -20.95 -22.92 -11.51
C ASP A 169 -20.87 -22.94 -13.05
N VAL A 170 -19.66 -22.91 -13.64
CA VAL A 170 -19.48 -23.08 -15.11
C VAL A 170 -19.51 -24.56 -15.53
N GLU A 171 -19.19 -25.49 -14.63
CA GLU A 171 -19.26 -26.94 -14.91
C GLU A 171 -20.67 -27.52 -14.70
N SER A 172 -21.60 -26.75 -14.12
CA SER A 172 -22.98 -27.21 -13.85
C SER A 172 -24.01 -26.76 -14.90
N SER A 173 -23.62 -25.97 -15.92
CA SER A 173 -24.53 -25.53 -16.99
C SER A 173 -24.40 -26.27 -18.33
N ASP A 174 -23.44 -27.19 -18.51
CA ASP A 174 -23.33 -27.98 -19.74
C ASP A 174 -23.36 -29.48 -19.45
N SER A 175 -24.58 -30.01 -19.26
CA SER A 175 -24.85 -31.45 -19.31
C SER A 175 -25.66 -31.80 -20.57
N SER A 176 -24.97 -31.96 -21.70
CA SER A 176 -25.39 -32.89 -22.77
C SER A 176 -24.29 -33.09 -23.83
N SER A 177 -23.54 -34.19 -23.73
CA SER A 177 -23.22 -35.12 -24.83
C SER A 177 -22.02 -36.00 -24.47
N SER A 178 -22.30 -37.28 -24.23
CA SER A 178 -21.40 -38.43 -24.21
C SER A 178 -20.55 -38.57 -25.49
N SER A 179 -19.25 -38.88 -25.38
CA SER A 179 -18.64 -40.20 -25.71
C SER A 179 -17.11 -40.15 -25.89
N GLU A 180 -16.44 -40.99 -25.08
CA GLU A 180 -15.36 -41.96 -25.39
C GLU A 180 -13.94 -41.56 -25.89
N THR A 181 -12.96 -42.11 -25.14
CA THR A 181 -11.56 -42.54 -25.45
C THR A 181 -10.50 -41.46 -25.77
N ASP A 182 -9.24 -41.50 -25.34
CA ASP A 182 -8.32 -42.61 -25.04
C ASP A 182 -7.32 -42.27 -23.93
N SER A 183 -6.90 -43.31 -23.22
CA SER A 183 -5.85 -43.35 -22.21
C SER A 183 -4.45 -43.10 -22.80
N SER A 184 -3.61 -42.33 -22.08
CA SER A 184 -2.17 -42.47 -22.17
C SER A 184 -1.53 -42.34 -20.79
N ASP A 185 -1.13 -43.49 -20.27
CA ASP A 185 -0.27 -43.67 -19.12
C ASP A 185 1.03 -42.89 -19.31
N SER A 186 1.43 -42.13 -18.29
CA SER A 186 2.75 -41.48 -18.23
C SER A 186 3.55 -42.12 -17.10
N ASP A 187 4.29 -43.15 -17.47
CA ASP A 187 5.32 -43.78 -16.64
C ASP A 187 6.38 -42.73 -16.26
N SER A 188 6.53 -42.48 -14.97
CA SER A 188 7.59 -41.64 -14.41
C SER A 188 8.64 -42.53 -13.74
N ASP A 189 9.58 -43.04 -14.54
CA ASP A 189 10.77 -43.73 -14.07
C ASP A 189 11.70 -42.74 -13.36
N SER A 190 11.78 -42.86 -12.03
CA SER A 190 12.71 -42.12 -11.19
C SER A 190 14.00 -42.93 -11.03
N SER A 191 14.96 -42.74 -11.94
CA SER A 191 16.29 -43.33 -11.81
C SER A 191 17.19 -42.47 -10.91
N SER A 192 17.53 -43.02 -9.76
CA SER A 192 18.59 -42.61 -8.86
C SER A 192 19.96 -42.59 -9.53
N SER A 193 20.73 -41.52 -9.35
CA SER A 193 22.18 -41.54 -9.57
C SER A 193 22.89 -40.81 -8.43
N SER A 194 23.42 -41.61 -7.52
CA SER A 194 24.48 -41.24 -6.58
C SER A 194 25.80 -41.17 -7.34
N SER A 195 26.62 -40.16 -7.07
CA SER A 195 28.06 -40.26 -7.31
C SER A 195 28.83 -39.31 -6.38
N GLU A 196 29.33 -39.91 -5.32
CA GLU A 196 30.72 -39.91 -4.85
C GLU A 196 31.54 -38.60 -4.83
N SER A 197 32.04 -38.35 -3.62
CA SER A 197 33.10 -37.45 -3.18
C SER A 197 34.42 -37.51 -3.96
N SER A 198 35.07 -36.35 -4.12
CA SER A 198 36.52 -36.26 -4.29
C SER A 198 37.09 -35.11 -3.44
N SER A 199 37.86 -35.49 -2.44
CA SER A 199 38.73 -34.68 -1.61
C SER A 199 39.96 -34.21 -2.39
N SER A 200 40.29 -32.92 -2.29
CA SER A 200 41.66 -32.43 -2.48
C SER A 200 41.94 -31.30 -1.51
N SER A 201 42.82 -31.60 -0.56
CA SER A 201 43.51 -30.69 0.35
C SER A 201 44.64 -29.97 -0.38
N ASP A 202 44.78 -28.67 -0.18
CA ASP A 202 46.09 -28.01 -0.24
C ASP A 202 46.16 -26.92 0.83
N SER A 203 47.27 -26.96 1.58
CA SER A 203 47.58 -26.11 2.73
C SER A 203 48.90 -25.38 2.45
N SER A 204 48.94 -24.06 2.68
CA SER A 204 50.14 -23.29 3.11
C SER A 204 49.75 -21.80 3.09
N SER A 205 49.48 -21.18 4.24
CA SER A 205 50.44 -20.45 5.10
C SER A 205 51.13 -19.25 4.43
N SER A 206 50.79 -18.03 4.86
CA SER A 206 51.72 -17.15 5.62
C SER A 206 51.16 -15.73 5.77
N SER A 207 51.07 -15.33 7.03
CA SER A 207 51.09 -13.99 7.63
C SER A 207 51.82 -12.87 6.86
N SER A 208 51.28 -11.64 6.90
CA SER A 208 51.86 -10.52 7.68
C SER A 208 51.15 -9.19 7.40
N ASN A 209 50.78 -8.50 8.49
CA ASN A 209 50.70 -7.04 8.73
C ASN A 209 50.88 -6.07 7.55
N SER A 210 50.09 -4.98 7.54
CA SER A 210 50.56 -3.67 8.04
C SER A 210 49.45 -2.61 7.99
N SER A 211 49.53 -1.72 8.98
CA SER A 211 48.67 -0.61 9.34
C SER A 211 48.78 0.62 8.42
N ASP A 212 47.97 1.62 8.78
CA ASP A 212 48.08 3.07 8.55
C ASP A 212 47.55 3.65 7.23
N SER A 213 46.37 4.29 7.29
CA SER A 213 46.23 5.72 7.63
C SER A 213 44.77 6.10 7.83
#